data_AF-A0A842YCW4-F1
#
_entry.id   AF-A0A842YCW4-F1
#
_cell.length_a   1.000
_cell.length_b   1.000
_cell.length_c   1.000
_cell.angle_alpha   90.00
_cell.angle_beta   90.00
_cell.angle_gamma   90.00
#
_symmetry.space_group_name_H-M   'P 1'
#
loop_
_entity.id
_entity.type
_entity.pdbx_description
1 polymer ?
#
loop_
_entity_poly.entity_id
_entity_poly.type
_entity_poly.pdbx_seq_one_letter_code
_entity_poly.pdbx_strand_id
1 'polypeptide(L)'
;MLEKAGEGDIIRATLLWVGPFIDDSSRIRMKRFFDATEKGAEVRYLISADIFQVEQNSEIQQGLQSLLGMEQVFRDLRTRGKKFDARFYLGPKTYNQVSINNESMALIIAENPITATWITRGFNPDLIDNAVETFDKEWEKAKSSLDLTPDDFKAFGVRPEGLFRKVLSGEEGQ
;
A
#
# COMPACT_ATOMS: atom_id res chain seq x y z
N MET A 1 8.12 -6.48 -13.62
CA MET A 1 8.84 -6.53 -12.33
C MET A 1 8.13 -7.45 -11.35
N LEU A 2 6.95 -7.06 -10.84
CA LEU A 2 6.12 -7.88 -9.94
C LEU A 2 5.79 -9.28 -10.50
N GLU A 3 5.66 -9.41 -11.83
CA GLU A 3 5.39 -10.69 -12.49
C GLU A 3 6.48 -11.75 -12.28
N LYS A 4 7.72 -11.33 -11.97
CA LYS A 4 8.86 -12.21 -11.70
C LYS A 4 8.96 -12.62 -10.23
N ALA A 5 8.25 -11.95 -9.33
CA ALA A 5 8.29 -12.27 -7.91
C ALA A 5 7.61 -13.61 -7.63
N GLY A 6 8.19 -14.39 -6.73
CA GLY A 6 7.68 -15.69 -6.32
C GLY A 6 7.98 -16.00 -4.85
N GLU A 7 7.98 -17.29 -4.53
CA GLU A 7 8.24 -17.78 -3.17
C GLU A 7 9.57 -17.26 -2.62
N GLY A 8 9.53 -16.67 -1.43
CA GLY A 8 10.68 -16.11 -0.73
C GLY A 8 10.99 -14.64 -1.05
N ASP A 9 10.42 -14.08 -2.12
CA ASP A 9 10.59 -12.66 -2.45
C ASP A 9 9.75 -11.76 -1.53
N ILE A 10 10.29 -10.57 -1.22
CA ILE A 10 9.59 -9.52 -0.49
C ILE A 10 9.43 -8.31 -1.40
N ILE A 11 8.18 -7.97 -1.69
CA ILE A 11 7.77 -6.75 -2.38
C ILE A 11 7.41 -5.70 -1.34
N ARG A 12 8.03 -4.52 -1.44
CA ARG A 12 7.71 -3.36 -0.60
C ARG A 12 7.14 -2.27 -1.49
N ALA A 13 5.92 -1.83 -1.21
CA ALA A 13 5.26 -0.79 -1.96
C ALA A 13 4.82 0.33 -1.03
N THR A 14 4.89 1.56 -1.50
CA THR A 14 4.47 2.75 -0.74
C THR A 14 3.40 3.52 -1.51
N LEU A 15 2.43 4.05 -0.77
CA LEU A 15 1.42 5.00 -1.23
C LEU A 15 1.36 6.15 -0.21
N LEU A 16 2.34 7.04 -0.30
CA LEU A 16 2.52 8.19 0.60
C LEU A 16 1.85 9.44 0.05
N TRP A 17 1.87 9.59 -1.27
CA TRP A 17 1.14 10.62 -2.01
C TRP A 17 0.00 9.97 -2.78
N VAL A 18 -1.20 10.12 -2.27
CA VAL A 18 -2.36 9.29 -2.62
C VAL A 18 -2.93 9.63 -4.01
N GLY A 19 -3.08 10.92 -4.30
CA GLY A 19 -3.86 11.42 -5.45
C GLY A 19 -3.55 10.76 -6.80
N PRO A 20 -2.29 10.72 -7.25
CA PRO A 20 -1.94 10.22 -8.58
C PRO A 20 -2.14 8.70 -8.77
N PHE A 21 -2.23 7.96 -7.68
CA PHE A 21 -2.26 6.50 -7.68
C PHE A 21 -3.62 5.94 -7.25
N ILE A 22 -4.60 6.80 -7.00
CA ILE A 22 -6.00 6.41 -6.80
C ILE A 22 -6.84 6.97 -7.95
N ASP A 23 -7.04 6.12 -8.96
CA ASP A 23 -7.87 6.34 -10.16
C ASP A 23 -8.64 5.05 -10.54
N ASP A 24 -9.31 5.05 -11.69
CA ASP A 24 -10.09 3.90 -12.18
C ASP A 24 -9.28 2.63 -12.46
N SER A 25 -7.97 2.74 -12.62
CA SER A 25 -7.04 1.64 -12.82
C SER A 25 -6.41 1.11 -11.52
N SER A 26 -6.72 1.72 -10.36
CA SER A 26 -6.19 1.30 -9.05
C SER A 26 -6.40 -0.18 -8.78
N ARG A 27 -7.58 -0.70 -9.12
CA ARG A 27 -7.91 -2.12 -8.95
C ARG A 27 -7.01 -3.02 -9.80
N ILE A 28 -6.73 -2.62 -11.04
CA ILE A 28 -5.85 -3.36 -11.95
C ILE A 28 -4.42 -3.36 -11.40
N ARG A 29 -3.94 -2.22 -10.88
CA ARG A 29 -2.62 -2.14 -10.24
C ARG A 29 -2.53 -3.00 -9.00
N MET A 30 -3.53 -2.93 -8.10
CA MET A 30 -3.55 -3.72 -6.87
C MET A 30 -3.60 -5.23 -7.15
N LYS A 31 -4.34 -5.66 -8.17
CA LYS A 31 -4.38 -7.07 -8.59
C LYS A 31 -3.00 -7.64 -8.87
N ARG A 32 -2.06 -6.86 -9.42
CA ARG A 32 -0.69 -7.33 -9.70
C ARG A 32 0.07 -7.72 -8.43
N PHE A 33 -0.22 -7.06 -7.31
CA PHE A 33 0.35 -7.43 -6.02
C PHE A 33 -0.29 -8.71 -5.48
N PHE A 34 -1.61 -8.85 -5.59
CA PHE A 34 -2.29 -10.10 -5.25
C PHE A 34 -1.77 -11.29 -6.07
N ASP A 35 -1.58 -11.11 -7.37
CA ASP A 35 -1.04 -12.15 -8.26
C ASP A 35 0.39 -12.55 -7.85
N ALA A 36 1.21 -11.61 -7.38
CA ALA A 36 2.54 -11.91 -6.84
C ALA A 36 2.45 -12.69 -5.51
N THR A 37 1.54 -12.29 -4.62
CA THR A 37 1.27 -13.02 -3.37
C THR A 37 0.80 -14.44 -3.63
N GLU A 38 -0.05 -14.67 -4.65
CA GLU A 38 -0.50 -16.01 -5.01
C GLU A 38 0.67 -16.91 -5.40
N LYS A 39 1.69 -16.36 -6.08
CA LYS A 39 2.94 -17.04 -6.42
C LYS A 39 3.88 -17.27 -5.24
N GLY A 40 3.53 -16.80 -4.04
CA GLY A 40 4.31 -17.01 -2.81
C GLY A 40 5.14 -15.82 -2.34
N ALA A 41 5.08 -14.68 -3.04
CA ALA A 41 5.78 -13.48 -2.59
C ALA A 41 5.10 -12.85 -1.36
N GLU A 42 5.91 -12.29 -0.48
CA GLU A 42 5.43 -11.44 0.61
C GLU A 42 5.25 -10.01 0.08
N VAL A 43 4.04 -9.47 0.21
CA VAL A 43 3.75 -8.08 -0.17
C VAL A 43 3.49 -7.25 1.08
N ARG A 44 4.28 -6.18 1.22
CA ARG A 44 4.14 -5.16 2.26
C ARG A 44 3.76 -3.84 1.63
N TYR A 45 2.57 -3.34 1.93
CA TYR A 45 2.05 -2.11 1.34
C TYR A 45 1.91 -1.01 2.40
N LEU A 46 2.80 -0.02 2.40
CA LEU A 46 2.80 1.07 3.37
C LEU A 46 2.02 2.27 2.84
N ILE A 47 0.93 2.63 3.51
CA ILE A 47 -0.01 3.66 3.08
C ILE A 47 0.05 4.82 4.07
N SER A 48 0.16 6.05 3.57
CA SER A 48 0.04 7.22 4.44
C SER A 48 -1.38 7.32 5.02
N ALA A 49 -1.50 7.60 6.32
CA ALA A 49 -2.78 7.88 6.96
C ALA A 49 -3.53 9.07 6.34
N ASP A 50 -2.86 9.94 5.56
CA ASP A 50 -3.52 11.02 4.83
C ASP A 50 -4.57 10.53 3.83
N ILE A 51 -4.54 9.25 3.46
CA ILE A 51 -5.58 8.62 2.65
C ILE A 51 -6.98 8.80 3.24
N PHE A 52 -7.10 8.89 4.57
CA PHE A 52 -8.38 9.10 5.25
C PHE A 52 -8.92 10.53 5.09
N GLN A 53 -8.06 11.50 4.79
CA GLN A 53 -8.48 12.89 4.61
C GLN A 53 -8.93 13.19 3.17
N VAL A 54 -8.54 12.36 2.22
CA VAL A 54 -8.81 12.59 0.80
C VAL A 54 -10.07 11.89 0.28
N GLU A 55 -10.82 11.18 1.14
CA GLU A 55 -12.07 10.50 0.76
C GLU A 55 -13.17 11.45 0.23
N GLN A 56 -13.05 12.76 0.47
CA GLN A 56 -13.96 13.78 -0.06
C GLN A 56 -13.55 14.32 -1.43
N ASN A 57 -12.37 13.98 -1.92
CA ASN A 57 -11.96 14.39 -3.25
C ASN A 57 -12.71 13.52 -4.29
N SER A 58 -13.64 14.15 -5.00
CA SER A 58 -14.48 13.50 -6.00
C SER A 58 -13.67 12.87 -7.13
N GLU A 59 -12.49 13.40 -7.44
CA GLU A 59 -11.62 12.88 -8.51
C GLU A 59 -11.07 11.48 -8.19
N ILE A 60 -10.87 11.16 -6.91
CA ILE A 60 -10.27 9.89 -6.48
C ILE A 60 -11.30 8.95 -5.83
N GLN A 61 -12.51 9.42 -5.57
CA GLN A 61 -13.52 8.69 -4.80
C GLN A 61 -13.86 7.33 -5.44
N GLN A 62 -13.98 7.27 -6.77
CA GLN A 62 -14.23 6.03 -7.51
C GLN A 62 -13.05 5.03 -7.39
N GLY A 63 -11.82 5.51 -7.53
CA GLY A 63 -10.62 4.70 -7.34
C GLY A 63 -10.52 4.17 -5.91
N LEU A 64 -10.88 4.99 -4.93
CA LEU A 64 -10.87 4.63 -3.52
C LEU A 64 -11.92 3.57 -3.20
N GLN A 65 -13.16 3.74 -3.66
CA GLN A 65 -14.21 2.73 -3.55
C GLN A 65 -13.78 1.41 -4.20
N SER A 66 -13.11 1.48 -5.36
CA SER A 66 -12.61 0.30 -6.05
C SER A 66 -11.55 -0.45 -5.24
N LEU A 67 -10.65 0.26 -4.54
CA LEU A 67 -9.66 -0.33 -3.66
C LEU A 67 -10.29 -0.94 -2.40
N LEU A 68 -11.22 -0.21 -1.77
CA LEU A 68 -11.94 -0.71 -0.61
C LEU A 68 -12.84 -1.91 -0.94
N GLY A 69 -13.38 -1.99 -2.16
CA GLY A 69 -14.08 -3.18 -2.64
C GLY A 69 -13.19 -4.44 -2.79
N MET A 70 -11.87 -4.33 -2.62
CA MET A 70 -10.94 -5.46 -2.64
C MET A 70 -10.65 -6.04 -1.25
N GLU A 71 -11.28 -5.50 -0.20
CA GLU A 71 -11.09 -5.89 1.20
C GLU A 71 -11.30 -7.39 1.41
N GLN A 72 -12.35 -7.96 0.82
CA GLN A 72 -12.65 -9.39 0.92
C GLN A 72 -11.54 -10.27 0.31
N VAL A 73 -10.91 -9.82 -0.78
CA VAL A 73 -9.77 -10.54 -1.39
C VAL A 73 -8.57 -10.52 -0.44
N PHE A 74 -8.36 -9.39 0.22
CA PHE A 74 -7.29 -9.26 1.20
C PHE A 74 -7.52 -10.17 2.42
N ARG A 75 -8.75 -10.22 2.96
CA ARG A 75 -9.10 -11.17 4.03
C ARG A 75 -8.90 -12.62 3.60
N ASP A 76 -9.35 -12.98 2.39
CA ASP A 76 -9.19 -14.33 1.85
C ASP A 76 -7.71 -14.75 1.70
N LEU A 77 -6.84 -13.85 1.24
CA LEU A 77 -5.40 -14.13 1.19
C LEU A 77 -4.86 -14.43 2.60
N ARG A 78 -5.23 -13.64 3.61
CA ARG A 78 -4.80 -13.84 5.00
C ARG A 78 -5.28 -15.17 5.58
N THR A 79 -6.54 -15.56 5.35
CA THR A 79 -7.09 -16.84 5.85
C THR A 79 -6.43 -18.05 5.19
N ARG A 80 -5.97 -17.91 3.94
CA ARG A 80 -5.15 -18.92 3.23
C ARG A 80 -3.67 -18.92 3.62
N GLY A 81 -3.27 -18.12 4.62
CA GLY A 81 -1.89 -18.03 5.10
C GLY A 81 -0.94 -17.31 4.14
N LYS A 82 -1.47 -16.59 3.14
CA LYS A 82 -0.66 -15.81 2.22
C LYS A 82 -0.19 -14.52 2.90
N LYS A 83 1.03 -14.09 2.56
CA LYS A 83 1.67 -12.92 3.16
C LYS A 83 1.44 -11.67 2.34
N PHE A 84 0.23 -11.12 2.42
CA PHE A 84 -0.06 -9.77 1.97
C PHE A 84 -0.47 -8.97 3.20
N ASP A 85 0.04 -7.77 3.36
CA ASP A 85 -0.45 -6.84 4.37
C ASP A 85 -0.38 -5.40 3.84
N ALA A 86 -1.36 -4.60 4.26
CA ALA A 86 -1.39 -3.17 4.00
C ALA A 86 -1.44 -2.46 5.34
N ARG A 87 -0.48 -1.56 5.59
CA ARG A 87 -0.35 -0.86 6.87
C ARG A 87 -0.45 0.63 6.71
N PHE A 88 -1.19 1.27 7.60
CA PHE A 88 -1.27 2.72 7.72
C PHE A 88 -0.15 3.25 8.60
N TYR A 89 0.49 4.28 8.08
CA TYR A 89 1.68 4.90 8.64
C TYR A 89 1.44 6.39 8.91
N LEU A 90 1.88 6.82 10.09
CA LEU A 90 1.97 8.22 10.50
C LEU A 90 3.45 8.61 10.60
N GLY A 91 3.91 9.40 9.64
CA GLY A 91 5.26 9.96 9.69
C GLY A 91 5.61 10.73 8.41
N PRO A 92 6.88 11.15 8.26
CA PRO A 92 7.31 11.89 7.08
C PRO A 92 7.05 11.11 5.79
N LYS A 93 6.53 11.80 4.78
CA LYS A 93 6.39 11.27 3.43
C LYS A 93 7.74 11.34 2.72
N THR A 94 8.07 10.26 2.04
CA THR A 94 9.17 10.19 1.09
C THR A 94 8.58 10.00 -0.32
N TYR A 95 9.40 9.55 -1.27
CA TYR A 95 8.93 9.18 -2.59
C TYR A 95 8.09 7.91 -2.56
N ASN A 96 7.08 7.84 -3.44
CA ASN A 96 6.44 6.57 -3.75
C ASN A 96 7.46 5.66 -4.44
N GLN A 97 7.49 4.41 -4.03
CA GLN A 97 8.43 3.40 -4.49
C GLN A 97 7.83 1.99 -4.42
N VAL A 98 8.32 1.13 -5.30
CA VAL A 98 8.10 -0.31 -5.26
C VAL A 98 9.45 -1.02 -5.40
N SER A 99 9.86 -1.78 -4.39
CA SER A 99 11.08 -2.60 -4.43
C SER A 99 10.77 -4.09 -4.42
N ILE A 100 11.70 -4.87 -4.97
CA ILE A 100 11.75 -6.33 -4.81
C ILE A 100 13.07 -6.67 -4.13
N ASN A 101 12.96 -7.31 -2.97
CA ASN A 101 14.09 -7.62 -2.09
C ASN A 101 14.93 -6.35 -1.85
N ASN A 102 16.26 -6.51 -1.79
CA ASN A 102 17.23 -5.42 -1.85
C ASN A 102 17.88 -5.36 -3.24
N GLU A 103 17.24 -5.90 -4.27
CA GLU A 103 17.87 -6.02 -5.59
C GLU A 103 17.59 -4.82 -6.46
N SER A 104 16.39 -4.27 -6.36
CA SER A 104 15.93 -3.24 -7.28
C SER A 104 14.65 -2.54 -6.84
N MET A 105 14.44 -1.35 -7.36
CA MET A 105 13.35 -0.45 -7.00
C MET A 105 12.90 0.39 -8.18
N ALA A 106 11.59 0.50 -8.37
CA ALA A 106 10.99 1.59 -9.13
C ALA A 106 10.69 2.75 -8.18
N LEU A 107 11.26 3.91 -8.45
CA LEU A 107 11.08 5.14 -7.67
C LEU A 107 10.26 6.13 -8.51
N ILE A 108 9.16 6.63 -7.97
CA ILE A 108 8.34 7.67 -8.59
C ILE A 108 8.99 9.02 -8.31
N ILE A 109 9.42 9.72 -9.37
CA ILE A 109 10.11 11.01 -9.28
C ILE A 109 9.12 12.17 -9.40
N ALA A 110 8.14 12.05 -10.30
CA ALA A 110 7.07 13.01 -10.45
C ALA A 110 5.72 12.29 -10.58
N GLU A 111 4.68 12.99 -10.17
CA GLU A 111 3.34 12.44 -10.01
C GLU A 111 2.34 12.99 -11.02
N ASN A 112 2.65 14.13 -11.62
CA ASN A 112 1.89 14.71 -12.72
C ASN A 112 2.83 15.44 -13.70
N PRO A 113 3.18 14.83 -14.85
CA PRO A 113 2.88 13.44 -15.23
C PRO A 113 3.61 12.43 -14.34
N ILE A 114 3.09 11.20 -14.25
CA ILE A 114 3.79 10.12 -13.53
C ILE A 114 5.09 9.80 -14.25
N THR A 115 6.21 10.00 -13.57
CA THR A 115 7.54 9.59 -14.04
C THR A 115 8.18 8.70 -12.98
N ALA A 116 8.74 7.59 -13.44
CA ALA A 116 9.39 6.62 -12.58
C ALA A 116 10.76 6.26 -13.15
N THR A 117 11.73 6.05 -12.26
CA THR A 117 13.03 5.49 -12.61
C THR A 117 13.16 4.07 -12.04
N TRP A 118 13.78 3.19 -12.81
CA TRP A 118 14.15 1.86 -12.37
C TRP A 118 15.61 1.86 -11.96
N ILE A 119 15.88 1.46 -10.72
CA ILE A 119 17.22 1.45 -10.15
C ILE A 119 17.50 0.05 -9.63
N THR A 120 18.68 -0.48 -9.95
CA THR A 120 19.17 -1.74 -9.40
C THR A 120 20.21 -1.47 -8.32
N ARG A 121 20.35 -2.39 -7.38
CA ARG A 121 21.38 -2.34 -6.33
C ARG A 121 22.79 -2.27 -6.91
N GLY A 122 23.03 -2.92 -8.04
CA GLY A 122 24.32 -2.86 -8.74
C GLY A 122 24.67 -1.46 -9.27
N PHE A 123 23.66 -0.62 -9.52
CA PHE A 123 23.87 0.78 -9.93
C PHE A 123 24.05 1.70 -8.73
N ASN A 124 23.20 1.57 -7.70
CA ASN A 124 23.28 2.38 -6.49
C ASN A 124 22.86 1.56 -5.27
N PRO A 125 23.80 0.87 -4.60
CA PRO A 125 23.49 0.00 -3.48
C PRO A 125 22.98 0.79 -2.28
N ASP A 126 23.62 1.93 -1.97
CA ASP A 126 23.27 2.77 -0.83
C ASP A 126 21.83 3.27 -0.91
N LEU A 127 21.37 3.68 -2.10
CA LEU A 127 20.00 4.13 -2.28
C LEU A 127 18.99 2.99 -2.00
N ILE A 128 19.24 1.79 -2.54
CA ILE A 128 18.34 0.65 -2.38
C ILE A 128 18.34 0.17 -0.92
N ASP A 129 19.51 0.02 -0.32
CA ASP A 129 19.65 -0.49 1.04
C ASP A 129 19.03 0.49 2.05
N ASN A 130 19.29 1.80 1.91
CA ASN A 130 18.67 2.81 2.76
C ASN A 130 17.14 2.90 2.57
N ALA A 131 16.65 2.78 1.33
CA ALA A 131 15.21 2.81 1.05
C ALA A 131 14.50 1.59 1.65
N VAL A 132 15.11 0.39 1.57
CA VAL A 132 14.57 -0.83 2.18
C VAL A 132 14.62 -0.75 3.70
N GLU A 133 15.76 -0.35 4.28
CA GLU A 133 15.91 -0.26 5.74
C GLU A 133 14.93 0.75 6.34
N THR A 134 14.76 1.91 5.68
CA THR A 134 13.79 2.92 6.11
C THR A 134 12.38 2.38 6.00
N PHE A 135 12.03 1.70 4.91
CA PHE A 135 10.73 1.07 4.77
C PHE A 135 10.46 0.08 5.89
N ASP A 136 11.38 -0.85 6.16
CA ASP A 136 11.20 -1.91 7.15
C ASP A 136 11.06 -1.32 8.57
N LYS A 137 11.82 -0.27 8.89
CA LYS A 137 11.69 0.47 10.16
C LYS A 137 10.32 1.12 10.34
N GLU A 138 9.76 1.73 9.28
CA GLU A 138 8.44 2.36 9.37
C GLU A 138 7.31 1.32 9.30
N TRP A 139 7.51 0.22 8.60
CA TRP A 139 6.59 -0.91 8.53
C TRP A 139 6.31 -1.55 9.89
N GLU A 140 7.35 -1.68 10.73
CA GLU A 140 7.23 -2.23 12.08
C GLU A 140 6.38 -1.35 13.01
N LYS A 141 6.39 -0.03 12.80
CA LYS A 141 5.61 0.93 13.59
C LYS A 141 4.18 1.13 13.05
N ALA A 142 3.95 0.80 11.78
CA ALA A 142 2.69 1.00 11.08
C ALA A 142 1.61 0.00 11.54
N LYS A 143 0.33 0.36 11.33
CA LYS A 143 -0.83 -0.43 11.77
C LYS A 143 -1.48 -1.17 10.60
N SER A 144 -1.68 -2.48 10.70
CA SER A 144 -2.40 -3.25 9.68
C SER A 144 -3.82 -2.70 9.49
N SER A 145 -4.23 -2.56 8.23
CA SER A 145 -5.56 -2.08 7.89
C SER A 145 -6.67 -3.03 8.34
N LEU A 146 -6.33 -4.30 8.60
CA LEU A 146 -7.27 -5.31 9.09
C LEU A 146 -7.39 -5.33 10.62
N ASP A 147 -6.46 -4.69 11.33
CA ASP A 147 -6.35 -4.74 12.79
C ASP A 147 -6.52 -3.34 13.42
N LEU A 148 -7.22 -2.43 12.72
CA LEU A 148 -7.49 -1.07 13.21
C LEU A 148 -8.54 -1.05 14.32
N THR A 149 -8.26 -0.28 15.36
CA THR A 149 -9.16 -0.04 16.48
C THR A 149 -9.89 1.31 16.35
N PRO A 150 -10.98 1.54 17.10
CA PRO A 150 -11.59 2.87 17.25
C PRO A 150 -10.60 3.99 17.60
N ASP A 151 -9.62 3.70 18.46
CA ASP A 151 -8.59 4.68 18.83
C ASP A 151 -7.63 4.97 17.68
N ASP A 152 -7.27 3.97 16.88
CA ASP A 152 -6.47 4.17 15.67
C ASP A 152 -7.21 5.03 14.64
N PHE A 153 -8.51 4.80 14.44
CA PHE A 153 -9.33 5.63 13.55
C PHE A 153 -9.31 7.09 13.99
N LYS A 154 -9.44 7.35 15.29
CA LYS A 154 -9.35 8.70 15.84
C LYS A 154 -7.95 9.30 15.65
N ALA A 155 -6.90 8.52 15.91
CA ALA A 155 -5.51 8.96 15.74
C ALA A 155 -5.17 9.29 14.28
N PHE A 156 -5.74 8.57 13.32
CA PHE A 156 -5.57 8.80 11.90
C PHE A 156 -6.51 9.87 11.31
N GLY A 157 -7.38 10.45 12.12
CA GLY A 157 -8.34 11.47 11.66
C GLY A 157 -9.44 10.91 10.75
N VAL A 158 -9.77 9.62 10.89
CA VAL A 158 -10.86 8.99 10.13
C VAL A 158 -12.19 9.56 10.59
N ARG A 159 -13.04 9.93 9.63
CA ARG A 159 -14.35 10.52 9.93
C ARG A 159 -15.36 9.43 10.33
N PRO A 160 -16.20 9.66 11.35
CA PRO A 160 -17.19 8.68 11.80
C PRO A 160 -18.17 8.20 10.70
N GLU A 161 -18.52 9.07 9.75
CA GLU A 161 -19.41 8.72 8.63
C GLU A 161 -18.68 8.49 7.31
N GLY A 162 -17.34 8.44 7.36
CA GLY A 162 -16.47 8.24 6.20
C GLY A 162 -16.59 6.85 5.59
N LEU A 163 -16.19 6.73 4.32
CA LEU A 163 -16.20 5.46 3.58
C LEU A 163 -15.29 4.43 4.26
N PHE A 164 -14.12 4.87 4.71
CA PHE A 164 -13.16 4.01 5.41
C PHE A 164 -13.71 3.44 6.70
N ARG A 165 -14.48 4.25 7.46
CA ARG A 165 -15.05 3.79 8.73
C ARG A 165 -15.98 2.61 8.47
N LYS A 166 -16.90 2.72 7.52
CA LYS A 166 -17.88 1.68 7.18
C LYS A 166 -17.23 0.35 6.78
N VAL A 167 -16.23 0.42 5.90
CA VAL A 167 -15.60 -0.79 5.34
C VAL A 167 -14.63 -1.44 6.34
N LEU A 168 -13.81 -0.63 7.03
CA LEU A 168 -12.75 -1.16 7.89
C LEU A 168 -13.22 -1.50 9.32
N SER A 169 -14.33 -0.92 9.79
CA SER A 169 -14.91 -1.32 11.10
C SER A 169 -15.66 -2.64 11.04
N GLY A 170 -15.94 -3.17 9.84
CA GLY A 170 -16.80 -4.35 9.66
C GLY A 170 -18.27 -4.08 10.00
N GLU A 171 -18.72 -2.82 10.05
CA GLU A 171 -20.11 -2.43 10.31
C GLU A 171 -21.03 -2.58 9.07
N GLU A 172 -20.64 -3.38 8.06
CA GLU A 172 -21.55 -3.83 7.01
C GLU A 172 -22.27 -5.11 7.44
N GLY A 173 -23.48 -4.97 8.00
CA GLY A 173 -24.47 -6.04 8.07
C GLY A 173 -25.15 -6.28 9.43
N GLN A 174 -26.06 -5.38 9.82
CA GLN A 174 -27.34 -5.79 10.42
C GLN A 174 -28.46 -5.40 9.45
#